data_AF-A0A6V7VIA8-F1
#
_entry.id   AF-A0A6V7VIA8-F1
#
_cell.length_a   1.000
_cell.length_b   1.000
_cell.length_c   1.000
_cell.angle_alpha   90.00
_cell.angle_beta   90.00
_cell.angle_gamma   90.00
#
_symmetry.space_group_name_H-M   'P 1'
#
loop_
_entity.id
_entity.type
_entity.pdbx_description
1 polymer ?
#
loop_
_entity_poly.entity_id
_entity_poly.type
_entity_poly.pdbx_seq_one_letter_code
_entity_poly.pdbx_strand_id
1 'polypeptide(L)'
;MSLSLYCIIFIISASLLLPESVAVEKCTVSIDKNVLKSDNNNSHVQLIFKNMGQNPICFVKFSVLLPKGCVVTSNRNIKKDGNNYTINVRIEPGNSYKDTCLGFNGTGIPNFKVISTKKCGTPKPKLETTLKSPKEIPSTNKPTLPSQTKSNGIPTEPTQELNTPTPSSLNNNTNNQPQPTPNNNNINLPKPLRHQGELPFESVINYFTGINKIGGDQMVITQLYTKNETGIKMYNQSGVFDEVMNKPMNDGILTFYTTGDGGACGIDNSDPIMSAAASTLLYDSRAPWLESSLPGKPYVNTDRICVNKCVKIEYKGKSLTVPINNSCPGCPKNHVDLSIPAWMWLEPNYKIGRLFNATLTFMTCPGMQ
;
A
#
# COMPACT_ATOMS: atom_id res chain seq x y z
N MET A 1 90.55 23.75 -21.29
CA MET A 1 89.58 24.80 -20.91
C MET A 1 88.23 24.41 -21.49
N SER A 2 87.29 23.97 -20.65
CA SER A 2 85.88 23.81 -21.03
C SER A 2 85.06 24.09 -19.77
N LEU A 3 84.45 25.27 -19.71
CA LEU A 3 83.53 25.69 -18.65
C LEU A 3 82.16 25.08 -18.95
N SER A 4 81.68 24.19 -18.09
CA SER A 4 80.30 23.68 -18.16
C SER A 4 79.41 24.54 -17.28
N LEU A 5 78.44 25.19 -17.92
CA LEU A 5 77.51 26.15 -17.35
C LEU A 5 76.34 25.39 -16.68
N TYR A 6 76.30 25.36 -15.35
CA TYR A 6 75.16 24.81 -14.61
C TYR A 6 74.00 25.81 -14.61
N CYS A 7 72.92 25.47 -15.32
CA CYS A 7 71.66 26.21 -15.30
C CYS A 7 70.82 25.75 -14.10
N ILE A 8 70.76 26.57 -13.05
CA ILE A 8 69.90 26.35 -11.88
C ILE A 8 68.48 26.79 -12.26
N ILE A 9 67.58 25.83 -12.50
CA ILE A 9 66.15 26.08 -12.71
C ILE A 9 65.48 26.22 -11.34
N PHE A 10 65.08 27.44 -10.99
CA PHE A 10 64.15 27.70 -9.88
C PHE A 10 62.73 27.38 -10.35
N ILE A 11 62.10 26.34 -9.78
CA ILE A 11 60.67 26.08 -9.96
C ILE A 11 59.90 26.95 -8.96
N ILE A 12 59.30 28.04 -9.44
CA ILE A 12 58.35 28.84 -8.68
C ILE A 12 56.97 28.18 -8.83
N SER A 13 56.51 27.50 -7.79
CA SER A 13 55.15 26.93 -7.73
C SER A 13 54.12 28.04 -7.50
N ALA A 14 53.64 28.66 -8.57
CA ALA A 14 52.48 29.55 -8.52
C ALA A 14 51.20 28.70 -8.33
N SER A 15 50.65 28.73 -7.11
CA SER A 15 49.34 28.12 -6.82
C SER A 15 48.25 29.00 -7.45
N LEU A 16 47.78 28.59 -8.63
CA LEU A 16 46.68 29.22 -9.33
C LEU A 16 45.37 28.88 -8.60
N LEU A 17 44.81 29.83 -7.85
CA LEU A 17 43.46 29.76 -7.31
C LEU A 17 42.47 29.81 -8.47
N LEU A 18 41.97 28.66 -8.90
CA LEU A 18 40.88 28.57 -9.87
C LEU A 18 39.59 29.09 -9.20
N PRO A 19 38.78 29.91 -9.90
CA PRO A 19 37.51 30.39 -9.37
C PRO A 19 36.58 29.21 -9.08
N GLU A 20 35.94 29.23 -7.91
CA GLU A 20 34.96 28.24 -7.47
C GLU A 20 33.96 27.97 -8.58
N SER A 21 33.98 26.74 -9.09
CA SER A 21 33.07 26.27 -10.12
C SER A 21 31.63 26.55 -9.69
N VAL A 22 30.87 27.26 -10.52
CA VAL A 22 29.42 27.41 -10.39
C VAL A 22 28.83 26.02 -10.13
N ALA A 23 28.34 25.79 -8.92
CA ALA A 23 27.74 24.53 -8.54
C ALA A 23 26.51 24.32 -9.42
N VAL A 24 26.67 23.53 -10.49
CA VAL A 24 25.55 23.06 -11.29
C VAL A 24 24.65 22.31 -10.33
N GLU A 25 23.47 22.86 -10.05
CA GLU A 25 22.47 22.27 -9.16
C GLU A 25 22.11 20.89 -9.75
N LYS A 26 22.78 19.85 -9.23
CA LYS A 26 22.60 18.48 -9.70
C LYS A 26 21.13 18.13 -9.55
N CYS A 27 20.56 17.53 -10.60
CA CYS A 27 19.18 17.04 -10.57
C CYS A 27 18.97 16.21 -9.30
N THR A 28 18.11 16.71 -8.42
CA THR A 28 17.83 16.11 -7.12
C THR A 28 16.98 14.86 -7.23
N VAL A 29 16.48 14.52 -8.42
CA VAL A 29 15.68 13.32 -8.67
C VAL A 29 16.25 12.53 -9.84
N SER A 30 16.38 11.21 -9.68
CA SER A 30 16.58 10.26 -10.77
C SER A 30 15.29 9.49 -11.07
N ILE A 31 15.14 9.05 -12.33
CA ILE A 31 14.06 8.15 -12.75
C ILE A 31 14.71 6.83 -13.16
N ASP A 32 14.43 5.79 -12.41
CA ASP A 32 14.68 4.39 -12.79
C ASP A 32 13.38 3.77 -13.32
N LYS A 33 13.50 2.62 -13.99
CA LYS A 33 12.36 1.93 -14.60
C LYS A 33 12.42 0.43 -14.39
N ASN A 34 11.27 -0.16 -14.14
CA ASN A 34 11.08 -1.61 -14.10
C ASN A 34 10.01 -2.01 -15.12
N VAL A 35 10.30 -2.99 -15.97
CA VAL A 35 9.37 -3.48 -16.99
C VAL A 35 8.49 -4.55 -16.34
N LEU A 36 7.20 -4.25 -16.14
CA LEU A 36 6.29 -5.13 -15.39
C LEU A 36 5.70 -6.25 -16.24
N LYS A 37 5.35 -5.95 -17.50
CA LYS A 37 4.75 -6.90 -18.45
C LYS A 37 4.89 -6.39 -19.88
N SER A 38 5.08 -7.29 -20.84
CA SER A 38 5.11 -6.97 -22.27
C SER A 38 4.43 -8.10 -23.04
N ASP A 39 3.16 -7.90 -23.42
CA ASP A 39 2.37 -8.89 -24.18
C ASP A 39 1.83 -8.24 -25.46
N ASN A 40 1.97 -8.89 -26.63
CA ASN A 40 1.28 -8.54 -27.89
C ASN A 40 1.20 -7.01 -28.16
N ASN A 41 2.36 -6.35 -28.14
CA ASN A 41 2.57 -4.90 -28.31
C ASN A 41 2.18 -4.00 -27.14
N ASN A 42 1.55 -4.48 -26.07
CA ASN A 42 1.31 -3.67 -24.87
C ASN A 42 2.39 -3.90 -23.82
N SER A 43 3.10 -2.85 -23.48
CA SER A 43 4.14 -2.84 -22.43
C SER A 43 3.73 -1.95 -21.28
N HIS A 44 4.00 -2.40 -20.06
CA HIS A 44 3.81 -1.64 -18.83
C HIS A 44 5.16 -1.41 -18.16
N VAL A 45 5.48 -0.14 -17.90
CA VAL A 45 6.70 0.24 -17.21
C VAL A 45 6.35 0.96 -15.92
N GLN A 46 6.86 0.44 -14.81
CA GLN A 46 6.87 1.13 -13.53
C GLN A 46 8.00 2.16 -13.52
N LEU A 47 7.71 3.39 -13.13
CA LEU A 47 8.74 4.41 -12.92
C LEU A 47 9.06 4.55 -11.43
N ILE A 48 10.34 4.68 -11.13
CA ILE A 48 10.86 4.81 -9.78
C ILE A 48 11.55 6.16 -9.69
N PHE A 49 10.96 7.07 -8.93
CA PHE A 49 11.50 8.42 -8.72
C PHE A 49 12.30 8.41 -7.42
N LYS A 50 13.61 8.59 -7.47
CA LYS A 50 14.46 8.61 -6.27
C LYS A 50 14.93 10.04 -5.96
N ASN A 51 14.71 10.50 -4.74
CA ASN A 51 15.20 11.80 -4.28
C ASN A 51 16.64 11.66 -3.78
N MET A 52 17.57 12.18 -4.58
CA MET A 52 19.01 12.26 -4.30
C MET A 52 19.41 13.58 -3.63
N GLY A 53 18.45 14.49 -3.40
CA GLY A 53 18.67 15.77 -2.73
C GLY A 53 18.50 15.68 -1.21
N GLN A 54 18.74 16.82 -0.55
CA GLN A 54 18.61 16.96 0.92
C GLN A 54 17.25 17.46 1.38
N ASN A 55 16.38 17.87 0.45
CA ASN A 55 15.06 18.43 0.77
C ASN A 55 13.96 17.50 0.29
N PRO A 56 12.83 17.38 1.00
CA PRO A 56 11.67 16.64 0.51
C PRO A 56 11.14 17.26 -0.78
N ILE A 57 10.74 16.42 -1.73
CA ILE A 57 10.20 16.84 -3.04
C ILE A 57 8.73 16.50 -3.09
N CYS A 58 7.89 17.46 -3.48
CA CYS A 58 6.43 17.33 -3.49
C CYS A 58 5.83 17.26 -4.92
N PHE A 59 6.65 17.47 -5.95
CA PHE A 59 6.23 17.46 -7.34
C PHE A 59 7.40 17.15 -8.26
N VAL A 60 7.15 16.34 -9.29
CA VAL A 60 8.11 16.07 -10.37
C VAL A 60 7.43 16.24 -11.71
N LYS A 61 8.07 16.97 -12.64
CA LYS A 61 7.72 17.06 -14.05
C LYS A 61 8.80 16.37 -14.88
N PHE A 62 8.41 15.52 -15.82
CA PHE A 62 9.33 14.75 -16.65
C PHE A 62 8.80 14.60 -18.09
N SER A 63 9.70 14.35 -19.04
CA SER A 63 9.33 13.97 -20.41
C SER A 63 9.49 12.48 -20.62
N VAL A 64 8.71 11.96 -21.58
CA VAL A 64 8.80 10.60 -22.08
C VAL A 64 9.14 10.66 -23.56
N LEU A 65 10.29 10.12 -23.95
CA LEU A 65 10.64 9.91 -25.34
C LEU A 65 10.26 8.47 -25.72
N LEU A 66 9.20 8.35 -26.50
CA LEU A 66 8.71 7.06 -26.98
C LEU A 66 9.55 6.57 -28.17
N PRO A 67 9.81 5.27 -28.30
CA PRO A 67 10.32 4.70 -29.54
C PRO A 67 9.37 5.01 -30.71
N LYS A 68 9.91 5.01 -31.94
CA LYS A 68 9.12 5.29 -33.15
C LYS A 68 7.94 4.33 -33.25
N GLY A 69 6.74 4.86 -33.45
CA GLY A 69 5.50 4.08 -33.54
C GLY A 69 4.88 3.69 -32.20
N CYS A 70 5.50 4.03 -31.07
CA CYS A 70 4.91 3.78 -29.76
C CYS A 70 3.94 4.90 -29.34
N VAL A 71 2.86 4.54 -28.65
CA VAL A 71 1.86 5.48 -28.10
C VAL A 71 1.59 5.13 -26.64
N VAL A 72 1.56 6.12 -25.75
CA VAL A 72 1.12 5.91 -24.36
C VAL A 72 -0.37 5.59 -24.35
N THR A 73 -0.74 4.43 -23.80
CA THR A 73 -2.10 3.92 -23.74
C THR A 73 -2.74 4.06 -22.37
N SER A 74 -1.94 4.09 -21.30
CA SER A 74 -2.45 4.27 -19.94
C SER A 74 -1.40 4.91 -19.03
N ASN A 75 -1.88 5.54 -17.97
CA ASN A 75 -1.04 6.06 -16.90
C ASN A 75 -1.71 5.81 -15.53
N ARG A 76 -0.90 5.47 -14.53
CA ARG A 76 -1.31 5.31 -13.12
C ARG A 76 -0.50 6.27 -12.28
N ASN A 77 -1.17 7.09 -11.49
CA ASN A 77 -0.59 8.13 -10.63
C ASN A 77 0.34 9.13 -11.37
N ILE A 78 0.16 9.27 -12.67
CA ILE A 78 0.88 10.23 -13.53
C ILE A 78 -0.17 11.04 -14.30
N LYS A 79 -0.04 12.37 -14.31
CA LYS A 79 -0.89 13.26 -15.10
C LYS A 79 -0.15 13.76 -16.34
N LYS A 80 -0.80 13.70 -17.50
CA LYS A 80 -0.27 14.30 -18.74
C LYS A 80 -0.39 15.83 -18.66
N ASP A 81 0.67 16.53 -19.02
CA ASP A 81 0.78 18.00 -19.04
C ASP A 81 1.46 18.45 -20.34
N GLY A 82 0.65 18.63 -21.39
CA GLY A 82 1.12 18.87 -22.75
C GLY A 82 1.96 17.70 -23.28
N ASN A 83 3.21 18.00 -23.64
CA ASN A 83 4.21 17.01 -24.09
C ASN A 83 4.96 16.33 -22.92
N ASN A 84 4.62 16.69 -21.69
CA ASN A 84 5.28 16.22 -20.47
C ASN A 84 4.29 15.48 -19.57
N TYR A 85 4.82 15.01 -18.45
CA TYR A 85 4.09 14.29 -17.43
C TYR A 85 4.44 14.85 -16.06
N THR A 86 3.49 14.77 -15.14
CA THR A 86 3.62 15.31 -13.78
C THR A 86 3.13 14.31 -12.74
N ILE A 87 3.76 14.35 -11.57
CA ILE A 87 3.34 13.62 -10.37
C ILE A 87 3.32 14.57 -9.16
N ASN A 88 2.26 14.48 -8.35
CA ASN A 88 2.16 15.15 -7.05
C ASN A 88 2.47 14.09 -5.99
N VAL A 89 3.67 14.11 -5.45
CA VAL A 89 4.16 13.08 -4.52
C VAL A 89 5.15 13.68 -3.55
N ARG A 90 5.13 13.26 -2.29
CA ARG A 90 6.16 13.58 -1.31
C ARG A 90 7.24 12.50 -1.27
N ILE A 91 8.46 12.83 -1.65
CA ILE A 91 9.63 11.95 -1.61
C ILE A 91 10.66 12.55 -0.65
N GLU A 92 10.87 11.90 0.49
CA GLU A 92 11.88 12.32 1.47
C GLU A 92 13.31 12.12 0.93
N PRO A 93 14.30 12.87 1.43
CA PRO A 93 15.71 12.69 1.07
C PRO A 93 16.16 11.23 1.15
N GLY A 94 16.79 10.71 0.10
CA GLY A 94 17.26 9.32 0.02
C GLY A 94 16.19 8.28 -0.34
N ASN A 95 14.91 8.64 -0.29
CA ASN A 95 13.79 7.72 -0.55
C ASN A 95 13.39 7.68 -2.03
N SER A 96 12.54 6.70 -2.37
CA SER A 96 12.00 6.52 -3.72
C SER A 96 10.49 6.36 -3.74
N TYR A 97 9.83 6.86 -4.78
CA TYR A 97 8.42 6.62 -5.08
C TYR A 97 8.28 5.67 -6.27
N LYS A 98 7.53 4.59 -6.09
CA LYS A 98 7.42 3.47 -7.06
C LYS A 98 6.01 3.22 -7.56
N ASP A 99 5.01 3.90 -7.01
CA ASP A 99 3.61 3.66 -7.37
C ASP A 99 3.21 4.46 -8.60
N THR A 100 3.95 4.26 -9.69
CA THR A 100 3.63 4.85 -10.99
C THR A 100 3.74 3.79 -12.05
N CYS A 101 2.81 3.81 -13.01
CA CYS A 101 2.86 2.91 -14.17
C CYS A 101 2.52 3.70 -15.42
N LEU A 102 3.26 3.42 -16.49
CA LEU A 102 2.99 3.92 -17.83
C LEU A 102 2.80 2.74 -18.77
N GLY A 103 1.61 2.63 -19.35
CA GLY A 103 1.31 1.68 -20.42
C GLY A 103 1.58 2.31 -21.77
N PHE A 104 2.18 1.57 -22.70
CA PHE A 104 2.33 1.99 -24.09
C PHE A 104 2.14 0.82 -25.04
N ASN A 105 1.63 1.13 -26.22
CA ASN A 105 1.54 0.19 -27.34
C ASN A 105 2.74 0.41 -28.27
N GLY A 106 3.48 -0.65 -28.56
CA GLY A 106 4.63 -0.69 -29.46
C GLY A 106 5.84 -1.42 -28.87
N THR A 107 6.85 -1.64 -29.70
CA THR A 107 8.11 -2.31 -29.31
C THR A 107 9.17 -1.30 -28.91
N GLY A 108 9.84 -1.56 -27.79
CA GLY A 108 10.98 -0.77 -27.31
C GLY A 108 10.73 -0.17 -25.93
N ILE A 109 11.76 0.39 -25.31
CA ILE A 109 11.68 0.93 -23.95
C ILE A 109 11.76 2.46 -24.03
N PRO A 110 10.75 3.19 -23.54
CA PRO A 110 10.80 4.64 -23.50
C PRO A 110 11.99 5.15 -22.69
N ASN A 111 12.42 6.36 -23.05
CA ASN A 111 13.41 7.11 -22.29
C ASN A 111 12.71 8.20 -21.46
N PHE A 112 13.21 8.45 -20.25
CA PHE A 112 12.58 9.34 -19.29
C PHE A 112 13.58 10.39 -18.87
N LYS A 113 13.16 11.65 -18.80
CA LYS A 113 14.01 12.75 -18.35
C LYS A 113 13.28 13.64 -17.38
N VAL A 114 13.83 13.82 -16.18
CA VAL A 114 13.35 14.83 -15.23
C VAL A 114 13.54 16.21 -15.86
N ILE A 115 12.47 16.99 -15.89
CA ILE A 115 12.46 18.38 -16.39
C ILE A 115 12.59 19.33 -15.21
N SER A 116 11.77 19.14 -14.18
CA SER A 116 11.79 19.98 -13.00
C SER A 116 11.21 19.27 -11.78
N THR A 117 11.55 19.79 -10.59
CA THR A 117 11.05 19.30 -9.31
C THR A 117 10.64 20.48 -8.44
N LYS A 118 9.62 20.32 -7.59
CA LYS A 118 9.28 21.31 -6.55
C LYS A 118 9.56 20.73 -5.18
N LYS A 119 10.33 21.45 -4.37
CA LYS A 119 10.52 21.14 -2.94
C LYS A 119 9.17 21.23 -2.22
N CYS A 120 8.96 20.39 -1.22
CA CYS A 120 7.83 20.56 -0.32
C CYS A 120 7.96 21.90 0.40
N GLY A 121 6.84 22.61 0.58
CA GLY A 121 6.84 23.76 1.48
C GLY A 121 7.29 23.31 2.87
N THR A 122 8.04 24.17 3.57
CA THR A 122 8.23 23.98 5.00
C THR A 122 6.86 23.84 5.63
N PRO A 123 6.60 22.81 6.45
CA PRO A 123 5.39 22.79 7.26
C PRO A 123 5.34 24.13 7.98
N LYS A 124 4.27 24.91 7.80
CA LYS A 124 4.09 26.12 8.61
C LYS A 124 4.26 25.67 10.06
N PRO A 125 5.16 26.27 10.86
CA PRO A 125 5.25 25.98 12.28
C PRO A 125 3.82 26.02 12.81
N LYS A 126 3.38 24.91 13.41
CA LYS A 126 2.08 24.86 14.07
C LYS A 126 2.09 26.05 15.03
N LEU A 127 1.21 27.02 14.82
CA LEU A 127 1.12 28.19 15.68
C LEU A 127 0.86 27.63 17.08
N GLU A 128 1.89 27.65 17.93
CA GLU A 128 1.82 27.20 19.30
C GLU A 128 0.73 28.03 19.96
N THR A 129 -0.46 27.44 20.06
CA THR A 129 -1.56 28.05 20.78
C THR A 129 -1.15 27.90 22.23
N THR A 130 -0.54 28.96 22.78
CA THR A 130 -0.18 29.05 24.18
C THR A 130 -1.49 29.03 24.97
N LEU A 131 -1.97 27.82 25.28
CA LEU A 131 -3.03 27.60 26.24
C LEU A 131 -2.49 28.08 27.59
N LYS A 132 -2.86 29.32 27.95
CA LYS A 132 -2.70 29.82 29.32
C LYS A 132 -3.40 28.82 30.24
N SER A 133 -2.59 28.20 31.10
CA SER A 133 -3.03 27.30 32.15
C SER A 133 -4.19 27.93 32.94
N PRO A 134 -5.34 27.24 33.10
CA PRO A 134 -6.39 27.70 33.98
C PRO A 134 -5.88 27.73 35.42
N LYS A 135 -6.04 28.89 36.06
CA LYS A 135 -5.77 29.12 37.48
C LYS A 135 -6.62 28.15 38.31
N GLU A 136 -5.97 27.44 39.23
CA GLU A 136 -6.61 26.58 40.23
C GLU A 136 -7.75 27.32 40.94
N ILE A 137 -8.92 26.69 40.99
CA ILE A 137 -10.05 27.10 41.82
C ILE A 137 -10.06 26.21 43.07
N PRO A 138 -10.23 26.76 44.29
CA PRO A 138 -10.17 25.97 45.52
C PRO A 138 -11.39 25.06 45.69
N SER A 139 -11.10 23.85 46.14
CA SER A 139 -12.01 22.83 46.66
C SER A 139 -12.94 23.37 47.75
N THR A 140 -14.26 23.19 47.60
CA THR A 140 -15.19 23.12 48.74
C THR A 140 -16.34 22.12 48.50
N ASN A 141 -16.46 21.23 49.48
CA ASN A 141 -17.66 20.63 50.07
C ASN A 141 -18.52 19.59 49.30
N LYS A 142 -18.32 18.35 49.76
CA LYS A 142 -19.26 17.21 49.89
C LYS A 142 -20.60 17.62 50.52
N PRO A 143 -21.76 17.17 50.02
CA PRO A 143 -22.59 16.14 50.72
C PRO A 143 -23.24 15.12 49.75
N THR A 144 -23.15 13.83 50.04
CA THR A 144 -24.15 12.97 50.70
C THR A 144 -25.25 12.44 49.76
N LEU A 145 -25.20 11.11 49.61
CA LEU A 145 -26.16 10.22 48.94
C LEU A 145 -27.56 10.30 49.56
N PRO A 146 -28.61 9.98 48.80
CA PRO A 146 -29.42 8.83 49.22
C PRO A 146 -29.76 7.85 48.10
N SER A 147 -29.73 6.58 48.50
CA SER A 147 -30.27 5.41 47.81
C SER A 147 -31.78 5.52 47.52
N GLN A 148 -32.24 4.57 46.71
CA GLN A 148 -33.60 4.00 46.57
C GLN A 148 -34.35 4.42 45.29
N THR A 149 -35.10 3.60 44.54
CA THR A 149 -35.47 2.17 44.56
C THR A 149 -36.35 1.90 43.31
N LYS A 150 -36.25 0.68 42.71
CA LYS A 150 -37.27 -0.11 41.98
C LYS A 150 -37.91 0.31 40.64
N SER A 151 -38.03 -0.75 39.81
CA SER A 151 -39.27 -1.33 39.23
C SER A 151 -39.56 -1.16 37.73
N ASN A 152 -39.46 -2.32 37.07
CA ASN A 152 -40.40 -2.97 36.14
C ASN A 152 -40.85 -2.27 34.86
N GLY A 153 -40.77 -3.03 33.76
CA GLY A 153 -41.55 -2.79 32.55
C GLY A 153 -41.09 -3.64 31.37
N ILE A 154 -41.38 -4.94 31.41
CA ILE A 154 -41.42 -5.81 30.21
C ILE A 154 -42.72 -5.50 29.46
N PRO A 155 -42.68 -5.28 28.14
CA PRO A 155 -43.83 -5.55 27.30
C PRO A 155 -43.55 -6.71 26.33
N THR A 156 -44.45 -7.66 26.45
CA THR A 156 -44.81 -8.78 25.59
C THR A 156 -44.79 -8.53 24.09
N GLU A 157 -44.24 -9.53 23.42
CA GLU A 157 -44.38 -9.95 22.03
C GLU A 157 -45.85 -10.11 21.58
N PRO A 158 -46.19 -9.77 20.32
CA PRO A 158 -47.28 -10.40 19.60
C PRO A 158 -46.73 -11.33 18.51
N THR A 159 -47.03 -12.61 18.70
CA THR A 159 -46.92 -13.69 17.73
C THR A 159 -47.73 -13.36 16.48
N GLN A 160 -47.10 -13.34 15.31
CA GLN A 160 -47.81 -13.43 14.04
C GLN A 160 -47.35 -14.69 13.30
N GLU A 161 -48.30 -15.62 13.16
CA GLU A 161 -48.26 -16.73 12.23
C GLU A 161 -48.02 -16.21 10.82
N LEU A 162 -46.94 -16.65 10.17
CA LEU A 162 -46.82 -16.52 8.72
C LEU A 162 -46.73 -17.90 8.10
N ASN A 163 -47.79 -18.19 7.34
CA ASN A 163 -48.05 -19.41 6.62
C ASN A 163 -46.90 -19.82 5.69
N THR A 164 -46.55 -21.10 5.76
CA THR A 164 -45.76 -21.82 4.79
C THR A 164 -46.62 -22.17 3.56
N PRO A 165 -46.11 -21.97 2.34
CA PRO A 165 -46.53 -22.77 1.21
C PRO A 165 -45.44 -23.79 0.84
N THR A 166 -45.86 -25.05 0.84
CA THR A 166 -45.21 -26.22 0.25
C THR A 166 -44.79 -25.97 -1.20
N PRO A 167 -43.67 -26.57 -1.66
CA PRO A 167 -43.08 -26.29 -2.97
C PRO A 167 -43.86 -26.92 -4.12
N SER A 168 -44.22 -26.11 -5.10
CA SER A 168 -44.67 -26.57 -6.42
C SER A 168 -43.46 -26.98 -7.26
N SER A 169 -43.37 -28.28 -7.51
CA SER A 169 -42.60 -28.92 -8.58
C SER A 169 -42.97 -28.38 -9.96
N LEU A 170 -41.97 -28.04 -10.79
CA LEU A 170 -41.93 -27.93 -12.26
C LEU A 170 -40.64 -27.13 -12.56
N ASN A 171 -39.74 -27.45 -13.47
CA ASN A 171 -39.75 -28.37 -14.60
C ASN A 171 -38.29 -28.59 -15.00
N ASN A 172 -37.90 -29.83 -15.33
CA ASN A 172 -36.61 -30.14 -15.93
C ASN A 172 -36.55 -29.52 -17.33
N ASN A 173 -35.53 -28.70 -17.59
CA ASN A 173 -35.14 -28.36 -18.96
C ASN A 173 -33.62 -28.46 -19.11
N THR A 174 -33.18 -29.67 -19.42
CA THR A 174 -31.85 -30.01 -19.92
C THR A 174 -31.65 -29.36 -21.28
N ASN A 175 -30.89 -28.27 -21.33
CA ASN A 175 -30.29 -27.78 -22.56
C ASN A 175 -28.84 -28.24 -22.63
N ASN A 176 -28.60 -29.15 -23.57
CA ASN A 176 -27.30 -29.63 -24.02
C ASN A 176 -26.42 -28.45 -24.44
N GLN A 177 -25.32 -28.22 -23.73
CA GLN A 177 -24.17 -27.49 -24.25
C GLN A 177 -23.11 -28.50 -24.72
N PRO A 178 -22.61 -28.39 -25.97
CA PRO A 178 -21.55 -29.28 -26.44
C PRO A 178 -20.21 -28.96 -25.75
N GLN A 179 -19.57 -30.02 -25.23
CA GLN A 179 -18.16 -30.00 -24.80
C GLN A 179 -17.25 -29.62 -25.98
N PRO A 180 -16.29 -28.69 -25.80
CA PRO A 180 -15.19 -28.55 -26.73
C PRO A 180 -14.16 -29.67 -26.50
N THR A 181 -13.86 -30.39 -27.58
CA THR A 181 -12.77 -31.36 -27.71
C THR A 181 -11.39 -30.74 -27.43
N PRO A 182 -10.46 -31.45 -26.77
CA PRO A 182 -9.12 -30.95 -26.52
C PRO A 182 -8.28 -30.99 -27.81
N ASN A 183 -7.89 -29.81 -28.30
CA ASN A 183 -6.99 -29.68 -29.44
C ASN A 183 -5.53 -29.70 -28.93
N ASN A 184 -4.81 -30.75 -29.29
CA ASN A 184 -3.47 -31.07 -28.81
C ASN A 184 -2.44 -30.43 -29.75
N ASN A 185 -2.06 -29.17 -29.49
CA ASN A 185 -0.97 -28.50 -30.21
C ASN A 185 0.20 -28.22 -29.27
N ASN A 186 1.28 -28.96 -29.51
CA ASN A 186 2.57 -28.89 -28.85
C ASN A 186 3.24 -27.53 -29.15
N ILE A 187 3.21 -26.59 -28.19
CA ILE A 187 3.96 -25.33 -28.27
C ILE A 187 5.20 -25.48 -27.39
N ASN A 188 6.38 -25.42 -28.02
CA ASN A 188 7.67 -25.34 -27.34
C ASN A 188 7.72 -24.06 -26.47
N LEU A 189 7.69 -24.23 -25.15
CA LEU A 189 7.89 -23.15 -24.18
C LEU A 189 9.35 -22.64 -24.24
N PRO A 190 9.60 -21.33 -24.33
CA PRO A 190 10.94 -20.79 -24.17
C PRO A 190 11.47 -21.05 -22.76
N LYS A 191 12.75 -21.41 -22.67
CA LYS A 191 13.49 -21.57 -21.41
C LYS A 191 13.37 -20.31 -20.54
N PRO A 192 13.18 -20.43 -19.20
CA PRO A 192 13.11 -19.27 -18.33
C PRO A 192 14.44 -18.51 -18.31
N LEU A 193 14.38 -17.19 -18.51
CA LEU A 193 15.51 -16.29 -18.28
C LEU A 193 15.91 -16.33 -16.80
N ARG A 194 17.18 -16.65 -16.52
CA ARG A 194 17.83 -16.48 -15.22
C ARG A 194 17.73 -15.01 -14.79
N HIS A 195 16.99 -14.72 -13.73
CA HIS A 195 17.15 -13.47 -12.97
C HIS A 195 18.49 -13.50 -12.23
N GLN A 196 19.35 -12.53 -12.50
CA GLN A 196 20.54 -12.25 -11.70
C GLN A 196 20.25 -11.06 -10.79
N GLY A 197 20.48 -11.23 -9.49
CA GLY A 197 20.54 -10.14 -8.50
C GLY A 197 19.33 -10.02 -7.58
N GLU A 198 19.05 -11.03 -6.77
CA GLU A 198 18.18 -10.88 -5.60
C GLU A 198 18.96 -10.14 -4.51
N LEU A 199 18.52 -8.92 -4.16
CA LEU A 199 18.99 -8.28 -2.93
C LEU A 199 18.54 -9.15 -1.74
N PRO A 200 19.39 -9.37 -0.73
CA PRO A 200 19.01 -10.18 0.43
C PRO A 200 17.77 -9.56 1.10
N PHE A 201 16.76 -10.40 1.35
CA PHE A 201 15.46 -10.03 1.90
C PHE A 201 15.56 -9.19 3.20
N GLU A 202 16.58 -9.44 4.01
CA GLU A 202 16.89 -8.65 5.23
C GLU A 202 17.17 -7.16 4.93
N SER A 203 17.75 -6.83 3.77
CA SER A 203 17.94 -5.44 3.34
C SER A 203 16.65 -4.75 2.96
N VAL A 204 15.62 -5.51 2.57
CA VAL A 204 14.29 -4.98 2.23
C VAL A 204 13.53 -4.65 3.52
N ILE A 205 13.64 -5.47 4.57
CA ILE A 205 12.94 -5.27 5.86
C ILE A 205 13.40 -4.03 6.62
N ASN A 206 14.70 -3.73 6.64
CA ASN A 206 15.25 -2.57 7.37
C ASN A 206 14.87 -1.21 6.75
N TYR A 207 14.22 -1.20 5.58
CA TYR A 207 13.90 0.02 4.83
C TYR A 207 12.47 0.55 5.11
N PHE A 208 11.68 -0.13 5.95
CA PHE A 208 10.28 0.20 6.16
C PHE A 208 10.01 0.80 7.54
N THR A 209 9.47 2.01 7.55
CA THR A 209 8.93 2.68 8.73
C THR A 209 7.65 1.98 9.20
N GLY A 210 7.53 1.66 10.50
CA GLY A 210 6.31 1.07 11.08
C GLY A 210 6.34 -0.44 11.33
N ILE A 211 7.51 -1.08 11.22
CA ILE A 211 7.70 -2.49 11.60
C ILE A 211 8.09 -2.57 13.08
N ASN A 212 7.20 -3.12 13.91
CA ASN A 212 7.57 -3.59 15.24
C ASN A 212 7.92 -5.09 15.14
N LYS A 213 9.21 -5.41 14.99
CA LYS A 213 9.68 -6.80 15.04
C LYS A 213 9.66 -7.25 16.50
N ILE A 214 8.81 -8.22 16.83
CA ILE A 214 8.66 -8.74 18.21
C ILE A 214 9.55 -9.99 18.43
N GLY A 215 10.12 -10.54 17.35
CA GLY A 215 11.08 -11.66 17.40
C GLY A 215 11.40 -12.14 15.98
N GLY A 216 12.23 -13.17 15.82
CA GLY A 216 12.54 -13.76 14.51
C GLY A 216 11.29 -14.27 13.78
N ASP A 217 10.37 -14.87 14.52
CA ASP A 217 9.17 -15.53 13.99
C ASP A 217 7.87 -14.74 14.21
N GLN A 218 7.94 -13.52 14.75
CA GLN A 218 6.76 -12.68 14.97
C GLN A 218 6.94 -11.27 14.42
N MET A 219 6.00 -10.86 13.58
CA MET A 219 5.97 -9.53 12.97
C MET A 219 4.58 -8.91 13.09
N VAL A 220 4.56 -7.63 13.47
CA VAL A 220 3.34 -6.84 13.55
C VAL A 220 3.53 -5.58 12.73
N ILE A 221 2.66 -5.40 11.75
CA ILE A 221 2.59 -4.22 10.90
C ILE A 221 1.43 -3.37 11.40
N THR A 222 1.74 -2.14 11.81
CA THR A 222 0.72 -1.18 12.24
C THR A 222 0.10 -0.52 11.02
N GLN A 223 -1.21 -0.25 11.10
CA GLN A 223 -1.86 0.61 10.12
C GLN A 223 -1.28 2.03 10.21
N LEU A 224 -1.10 2.70 9.08
CA LEU A 224 -0.50 4.05 9.03
C LEU A 224 -1.45 5.15 9.50
N TYR A 225 -2.76 4.89 9.50
CA TYR A 225 -3.77 5.89 9.80
C TYR A 225 -4.74 5.39 10.87
N THR A 226 -4.83 6.16 11.95
CA THR A 226 -5.82 6.00 13.00
C THR A 226 -7.18 6.54 12.55
N LYS A 227 -8.24 6.15 13.26
CA LYS A 227 -9.59 6.73 13.09
C LYS A 227 -9.55 8.27 13.17
N ASN A 228 -8.77 8.83 14.10
CA ASN A 228 -8.69 10.28 14.29
C ASN A 228 -8.03 10.99 13.11
N GLU A 229 -7.00 10.39 12.50
CA GLU A 229 -6.29 10.96 11.35
C GLU A 229 -7.12 10.94 10.06
N THR A 230 -8.03 9.96 9.93
CA THR A 230 -8.97 9.92 8.79
C THR A 230 -10.04 11.01 8.86
N GLY A 231 -10.31 11.56 10.04
CA GLY A 231 -11.41 12.53 10.24
C GLY A 231 -12.80 11.90 10.16
N ILE A 232 -12.90 10.58 10.03
CA ILE A 232 -14.15 9.88 9.78
C ILE A 232 -14.85 9.54 11.09
N LYS A 233 -16.09 10.00 11.22
CA LYS A 233 -17.03 9.49 12.23
C LYS A 233 -17.50 8.12 11.79
N MET A 234 -16.96 7.08 12.44
CA MET A 234 -17.32 5.69 12.18
C MET A 234 -18.84 5.49 12.17
N TYR A 235 -19.32 4.85 11.11
CA TYR A 235 -20.69 4.39 11.03
C TYR A 235 -20.82 3.15 11.93
N ASN A 236 -21.45 3.31 13.10
CA ASN A 236 -21.58 2.23 14.07
C ASN A 236 -22.78 1.35 13.70
N GLN A 237 -22.60 0.51 12.67
CA GLN A 237 -23.49 -0.62 12.43
C GLN A 237 -22.74 -1.93 12.68
N SER A 238 -23.43 -2.89 13.28
CA SER A 238 -22.95 -4.27 13.29
C SER A 238 -23.00 -4.83 11.88
N GLY A 239 -21.97 -5.58 11.50
CA GLY A 239 -21.83 -6.12 10.15
C GLY A 239 -21.34 -7.57 10.18
N VAL A 240 -21.34 -8.21 9.01
CA VAL A 240 -20.95 -9.64 8.83
C VAL A 240 -19.55 -9.93 9.37
N PHE A 241 -18.66 -8.93 9.37
CA PHE A 241 -17.31 -9.05 9.91
C PHE A 241 -17.27 -9.31 11.43
N ASP A 242 -18.26 -8.84 12.19
CA ASP A 242 -18.29 -9.02 13.65
C ASP A 242 -18.42 -10.49 14.05
N GLU A 243 -19.05 -11.29 13.19
CA GLU A 243 -19.22 -12.72 13.40
C GLU A 243 -17.89 -13.47 13.45
N VAL A 244 -16.84 -12.94 12.83
CA VAL A 244 -15.53 -13.58 12.71
C VAL A 244 -14.43 -12.91 13.54
N MET A 245 -14.73 -11.78 14.17
CA MET A 245 -13.77 -11.04 14.99
C MET A 245 -13.31 -11.86 16.20
N ASN A 246 -11.99 -11.90 16.40
CA ASN A 246 -11.28 -12.61 17.45
C ASN A 246 -11.56 -14.12 17.50
N LYS A 247 -12.03 -14.72 16.40
CA LYS A 247 -12.25 -16.16 16.27
C LYS A 247 -11.20 -16.76 15.33
N PRO A 248 -10.40 -17.73 15.79
CA PRO A 248 -9.42 -18.38 14.93
C PRO A 248 -10.10 -19.29 13.90
N MET A 249 -9.67 -19.20 12.65
CA MET A 249 -10.02 -20.11 11.55
C MET A 249 -8.80 -20.95 11.19
N ASN A 250 -8.82 -22.25 11.53
CA ASN A 250 -7.64 -23.14 11.42
C ASN A 250 -7.42 -23.75 10.03
N ASP A 251 -8.38 -23.55 9.12
CA ASP A 251 -8.36 -24.02 7.73
C ASP A 251 -8.05 -22.86 6.75
N GLY A 252 -7.32 -21.86 7.25
CA GLY A 252 -7.00 -20.64 6.54
C GLY A 252 -6.25 -20.87 5.23
N ILE A 253 -6.64 -20.10 4.22
CA ILE A 253 -6.05 -20.10 2.89
C ILE A 253 -5.31 -18.77 2.69
N LEU A 254 -4.08 -18.86 2.20
CA LEU A 254 -3.28 -17.70 1.85
C LEU A 254 -2.97 -17.72 0.36
N THR A 255 -3.13 -16.59 -0.32
CA THR A 255 -2.55 -16.32 -1.64
C THR A 255 -1.77 -15.01 -1.58
N PHE A 256 -1.30 -14.52 -2.72
CA PHE A 256 -0.79 -13.17 -2.82
C PHE A 256 -1.29 -12.44 -4.06
N TYR A 257 -1.41 -11.12 -3.97
CA TYR A 257 -1.76 -10.24 -5.07
C TYR A 257 -0.61 -9.32 -5.44
N THR A 258 -0.52 -8.99 -6.73
CA THR A 258 0.26 -7.86 -7.22
C THR A 258 -0.51 -6.57 -6.94
N THR A 259 0.14 -5.56 -6.38
CA THR A 259 -0.52 -4.30 -6.01
C THR A 259 -1.22 -3.63 -7.22
N GLY A 260 -2.55 -3.58 -7.18
CA GLY A 260 -3.42 -2.91 -8.14
C GLY A 260 -3.99 -1.60 -7.58
N ASP A 261 -4.49 -0.73 -8.46
CA ASP A 261 -5.09 0.58 -8.15
C ASP A 261 -6.09 0.51 -6.98
N GLY A 262 -5.93 1.35 -5.96
CA GLY A 262 -6.90 1.65 -4.90
C GLY A 262 -7.46 0.45 -4.14
N GLY A 263 -7.04 0.24 -2.89
CA GLY A 263 -7.64 -0.79 -2.03
C GLY A 263 -9.14 -0.55 -1.81
N ALA A 264 -9.92 -1.63 -1.60
CA ALA A 264 -11.36 -1.57 -1.29
C ALA A 264 -11.72 -0.70 -0.06
N CYS A 265 -10.73 -0.32 0.73
CA CYS A 265 -10.86 0.58 1.87
C CYS A 265 -10.58 2.05 1.57
N GLY A 266 -10.16 2.41 0.36
CA GLY A 266 -9.73 3.78 0.02
C GLY A 266 -8.38 4.16 0.63
N ILE A 267 -7.67 3.19 1.18
CA ILE A 267 -6.28 3.30 1.64
C ILE A 267 -5.46 2.53 0.61
N ASP A 268 -4.44 3.16 0.04
CA ASP A 268 -3.67 2.52 -1.04
C ASP A 268 -2.95 1.28 -0.54
N ASN A 269 -2.79 0.31 -1.45
CA ASN A 269 -2.06 -0.93 -1.21
C ASN A 269 -0.54 -0.69 -0.98
N SER A 270 -0.05 0.53 -1.17
CA SER A 270 1.31 0.94 -0.84
C SER A 270 1.52 1.27 0.63
N ASP A 271 0.44 1.50 1.39
CA ASP A 271 0.49 2.16 2.69
C ASP A 271 -0.47 1.48 3.70
N PRO A 272 -0.02 0.47 4.47
CA PRO A 272 1.34 -0.07 4.48
C PRO A 272 1.61 -1.12 3.39
N ILE A 273 2.88 -1.20 3.02
CA ILE A 273 3.43 -2.12 2.01
C ILE A 273 3.10 -3.59 2.30
N MET A 274 3.05 -3.96 3.58
CA MET A 274 2.60 -5.28 4.05
C MET A 274 1.15 -5.19 4.50
N SER A 275 0.26 -5.79 3.73
CA SER A 275 -1.19 -5.74 3.96
C SER A 275 -1.88 -7.00 3.47
N ALA A 276 -3.17 -7.10 3.77
CA ALA A 276 -4.03 -8.21 3.42
C ALA A 276 -5.29 -7.72 2.69
N ALA A 277 -5.73 -8.48 1.70
CA ALA A 277 -7.06 -8.42 1.15
C ALA A 277 -7.93 -9.51 1.77
N ALA A 278 -9.06 -9.14 2.36
CA ALA A 278 -9.98 -10.09 3.00
C ALA A 278 -11.14 -10.44 2.05
N SER A 279 -11.80 -11.58 2.26
CA SER A 279 -12.97 -11.97 1.47
C SER A 279 -14.02 -10.87 1.39
N THR A 280 -14.52 -10.61 0.18
CA THR A 280 -15.69 -9.74 -0.05
C THR A 280 -16.94 -10.15 0.73
N LEU A 281 -17.06 -11.42 1.16
CA LEU A 281 -18.16 -11.91 2.01
C LEU A 281 -18.10 -11.38 3.45
N LEU A 282 -17.00 -10.73 3.82
CA LEU A 282 -16.82 -10.10 5.12
C LEU A 282 -17.09 -8.58 5.07
N TYR A 283 -17.31 -8.02 3.89
CA TYR A 283 -17.64 -6.61 3.70
C TYR A 283 -19.15 -6.39 3.80
N ASP A 284 -19.55 -5.25 4.38
CA ASP A 284 -20.91 -4.75 4.32
C ASP A 284 -21.07 -3.85 3.09
N SER A 285 -21.76 -4.37 2.06
CA SER A 285 -22.07 -3.63 0.83
C SER A 285 -22.82 -2.30 1.04
N ARG A 286 -23.40 -2.06 2.23
CA ARG A 286 -24.12 -0.83 2.56
C ARG A 286 -23.21 0.26 3.15
N ALA A 287 -21.95 -0.06 3.44
CA ALA A 287 -21.02 0.88 4.04
C ALA A 287 -20.74 2.06 3.09
N PRO A 288 -20.96 3.32 3.52
CA PRO A 288 -20.71 4.47 2.66
C PRO A 288 -19.22 4.76 2.52
N TRP A 289 -18.89 5.35 1.38
CA TRP A 289 -17.62 6.03 1.17
C TRP A 289 -17.75 7.47 1.66
N LEU A 290 -16.92 7.85 2.63
CA LEU A 290 -16.92 9.20 3.20
C LEU A 290 -15.67 9.95 2.82
N GLU A 291 -15.79 11.27 2.72
CA GLU A 291 -14.65 12.16 2.52
C GLU A 291 -13.68 12.03 3.70
N SER A 292 -12.38 11.96 3.39
CA SER A 292 -11.32 11.74 4.37
C SER A 292 -10.37 12.94 4.41
N SER A 293 -9.86 13.24 5.61
CA SER A 293 -8.82 14.26 5.80
C SER A 293 -7.41 13.78 5.41
N LEU A 294 -7.27 12.54 4.94
CA LEU A 294 -5.98 11.98 4.56
C LEU A 294 -5.44 12.61 3.26
N PRO A 295 -4.18 13.07 3.23
CA PRO A 295 -3.57 13.63 2.03
C PRO A 295 -3.59 12.65 0.84
N GLY A 296 -4.19 13.07 -0.29
CA GLY A 296 -4.25 12.25 -1.51
C GLY A 296 -5.22 11.06 -1.44
N LYS A 297 -6.05 10.98 -0.39
CA LYS A 297 -7.07 9.95 -0.19
C LYS A 297 -8.41 10.65 0.03
N PRO A 298 -9.07 11.13 -1.03
CA PRO A 298 -10.25 11.97 -0.88
C PRO A 298 -11.42 11.20 -0.25
N TYR A 299 -11.47 9.87 -0.40
CA TYR A 299 -12.55 9.04 0.15
C TYR A 299 -12.01 7.75 0.76
N VAL A 300 -12.64 7.31 1.85
CA VAL A 300 -12.34 6.06 2.56
C VAL A 300 -13.65 5.31 2.78
N ASN A 301 -13.62 3.99 2.63
CA ASN A 301 -14.75 3.14 2.91
C ASN A 301 -14.93 3.01 4.43
N THR A 302 -16.12 3.31 4.93
CA THR A 302 -16.43 3.25 6.37
C THR A 302 -16.83 1.86 6.86
N ASP A 303 -16.72 0.85 6.00
CA ASP A 303 -16.88 -0.54 6.39
C ASP A 303 -16.01 -0.84 7.61
N ARG A 304 -16.56 -1.60 8.56
CA ARG A 304 -15.89 -1.94 9.80
C ARG A 304 -14.60 -2.72 9.57
N ILE A 305 -14.51 -3.50 8.48
CA ILE A 305 -13.29 -4.20 8.08
C ILE A 305 -12.18 -3.26 7.61
N CYS A 306 -12.54 -2.05 7.16
CA CYS A 306 -11.59 -1.07 6.61
C CYS A 306 -10.96 -0.16 7.66
N VAL A 307 -11.45 -0.18 8.90
CA VAL A 307 -11.01 0.78 9.93
C VAL A 307 -10.47 0.07 11.16
N ASN A 308 -9.16 0.24 11.38
CA ASN A 308 -8.43 -0.33 12.52
C ASN A 308 -8.66 -1.84 12.64
N LYS A 309 -8.52 -2.56 11.53
CA LYS A 309 -8.62 -4.03 11.48
C LYS A 309 -7.42 -4.64 10.80
N CYS A 310 -6.98 -5.71 11.42
CA CYS A 310 -5.85 -6.50 11.03
C CYS A 310 -6.26 -7.97 10.99
N VAL A 311 -5.47 -8.77 10.29
CA VAL A 311 -5.51 -10.22 10.41
C VAL A 311 -4.17 -10.68 10.99
N LYS A 312 -4.23 -11.47 12.05
CA LYS A 312 -3.11 -12.27 12.54
C LYS A 312 -3.13 -13.61 11.81
N ILE A 313 -1.99 -13.98 11.25
CA ILE A 313 -1.78 -15.18 10.45
C ILE A 313 -0.71 -16.01 11.14
N GLU A 314 -1.06 -17.24 11.50
CA GLU A 314 -0.11 -18.21 12.06
C GLU A 314 0.11 -19.33 11.04
N TYR A 315 1.35 -19.51 10.60
CA TYR A 315 1.71 -20.46 9.56
C TYR A 315 3.15 -20.95 9.73
N LYS A 316 3.34 -22.28 9.79
CA LYS A 316 4.66 -22.93 9.96
C LYS A 316 5.50 -22.33 11.12
N GLY A 317 4.86 -22.04 12.25
CA GLY A 317 5.53 -21.46 13.43
C GLY A 317 5.81 -19.96 13.36
N LYS A 318 5.51 -19.30 12.24
CA LYS A 318 5.56 -17.83 12.12
C LYS A 318 4.22 -17.19 12.42
N SER A 319 4.25 -15.98 12.97
CA SER A 319 3.08 -15.14 13.23
C SER A 319 3.24 -13.77 12.55
N LEU A 320 2.38 -13.47 11.58
CA LEU A 320 2.31 -12.17 10.91
C LEU A 320 0.99 -11.48 11.22
N THR A 321 1.02 -10.27 11.75
CA THR A 321 -0.15 -9.40 11.84
C THR A 321 -0.03 -8.26 10.85
N VAL A 322 -0.99 -8.15 9.93
CA VAL A 322 -1.04 -7.10 8.90
C VAL A 322 -2.43 -6.45 8.84
N PRO A 323 -2.50 -5.15 8.48
CA PRO A 323 -3.78 -4.47 8.30
C PRO A 323 -4.51 -4.94 7.05
N ILE A 324 -5.83 -4.82 7.10
CA ILE A 324 -6.72 -5.09 5.98
C ILE A 324 -7.02 -3.76 5.28
N ASN A 325 -6.63 -3.63 4.02
CA ASN A 325 -6.87 -2.42 3.21
C ASN A 325 -7.58 -2.73 1.88
N ASN A 326 -7.77 -4.01 1.57
CA ASN A 326 -8.33 -4.43 0.29
C ASN A 326 -9.28 -5.61 0.43
N SER A 327 -10.03 -5.89 -0.63
CA SER A 327 -10.94 -7.03 -0.72
C SER A 327 -10.43 -8.06 -1.72
N CYS A 328 -10.69 -9.33 -1.47
CA CYS A 328 -10.52 -10.43 -2.41
C CYS A 328 -11.89 -10.89 -2.93
N PRO A 329 -12.27 -10.53 -4.18
CA PRO A 329 -13.45 -11.06 -4.83
C PRO A 329 -13.33 -12.57 -5.05
N GLY A 330 -14.37 -13.32 -4.68
CA GLY A 330 -14.42 -14.78 -4.86
C GLY A 330 -13.68 -15.60 -3.80
N CYS A 331 -12.93 -14.97 -2.89
CA CYS A 331 -12.34 -15.65 -1.73
C CYS A 331 -13.44 -16.12 -0.73
N PRO A 332 -13.38 -17.33 -0.16
CA PRO A 332 -14.22 -17.71 0.99
C PRO A 332 -13.81 -16.93 2.25
N LYS A 333 -14.66 -16.93 3.30
CA LYS A 333 -14.44 -16.16 4.55
C LYS A 333 -13.10 -16.46 5.25
N ASN A 334 -12.54 -17.65 5.05
CA ASN A 334 -11.27 -18.11 5.62
C ASN A 334 -10.07 -17.95 4.64
N HIS A 335 -10.16 -17.07 3.65
CA HIS A 335 -9.07 -16.81 2.69
C HIS A 335 -8.65 -15.34 2.75
N VAL A 336 -7.35 -15.14 2.95
CA VAL A 336 -6.68 -13.83 2.86
C VAL A 336 -5.68 -13.82 1.70
N ASP A 337 -5.73 -12.77 0.90
CA ASP A 337 -4.77 -12.51 -0.18
C ASP A 337 -3.72 -11.50 0.27
N LEU A 338 -2.45 -11.88 0.34
CA LEU A 338 -1.40 -11.06 0.94
C LEU A 338 -0.74 -10.15 -0.09
N SER A 339 -0.27 -8.98 0.34
CA SER A 339 0.68 -8.25 -0.48
C SER A 339 1.96 -9.08 -0.65
N ILE A 340 2.67 -8.96 -1.77
CA ILE A 340 3.90 -9.72 -2.03
C ILE A 340 4.91 -9.61 -0.87
N PRO A 341 5.16 -8.44 -0.27
CA PRO A 341 6.07 -8.34 0.88
C PRO A 341 5.59 -9.12 2.12
N ALA A 342 4.27 -9.13 2.40
CA ALA A 342 3.68 -9.92 3.47
C ALA A 342 3.82 -11.43 3.20
N TRP A 343 3.55 -11.86 1.97
CA TRP A 343 3.77 -13.22 1.53
C TRP A 343 5.22 -13.65 1.70
N MET A 344 6.18 -12.89 1.16
CA MET A 344 7.59 -13.24 1.16
C MET A 344 8.18 -13.38 2.57
N TRP A 345 7.61 -12.67 3.56
CA TRP A 345 8.00 -12.85 4.96
C TRP A 345 7.56 -14.21 5.52
N LEU A 346 6.32 -14.64 5.22
CA LEU A 346 5.81 -15.94 5.63
C LEU A 346 6.45 -17.09 4.85
N GLU A 347 6.39 -17.02 3.52
CA GLU A 347 6.82 -18.05 2.56
C GLU A 347 7.63 -17.39 1.42
N PRO A 348 8.96 -17.37 1.51
CA PRO A 348 9.84 -16.75 0.50
C PRO A 348 9.72 -17.39 -0.90
N ASN A 349 9.15 -18.60 -1.01
CA ASN A 349 8.96 -19.26 -2.29
C ASN A 349 7.62 -18.85 -2.95
N TYR A 350 7.64 -17.77 -3.73
CA TYR A 350 6.47 -17.28 -4.46
C TYR A 350 5.87 -18.28 -5.46
N LYS A 351 6.61 -19.32 -5.88
CA LYS A 351 6.12 -20.32 -6.85
C LYS A 351 5.02 -21.21 -6.29
N ILE A 352 4.86 -21.27 -4.97
CA ILE A 352 3.82 -22.07 -4.32
C ILE A 352 2.43 -21.50 -4.66
N GLY A 353 2.30 -20.17 -4.79
CA GLY A 353 1.07 -19.50 -5.25
C GLY A 353 -0.10 -19.53 -4.25
N ARG A 354 -0.21 -20.58 -3.43
CA ARG A 354 -1.29 -20.77 -2.46
C ARG A 354 -0.86 -21.64 -1.28
N LEU A 355 -1.17 -21.21 -0.06
CA LEU A 355 -0.91 -21.95 1.17
C LEU A 355 -2.25 -22.34 1.81
N PHE A 356 -2.22 -23.45 2.54
CA PHE A 356 -3.37 -24.00 3.27
C PHE A 356 -2.97 -24.25 4.73
N ASN A 357 -3.97 -24.47 5.58
CA ASN A 357 -3.81 -24.77 7.00
C ASN A 357 -3.07 -23.66 7.78
N ALA A 358 -3.27 -22.41 7.38
CA ALA A 358 -2.91 -21.28 8.23
C ALA A 358 -4.02 -21.07 9.28
N THR A 359 -3.67 -20.54 10.45
CA THR A 359 -4.68 -20.01 11.37
C THR A 359 -4.85 -18.52 11.13
N LEU A 360 -6.07 -18.10 10.78
CA LEU A 360 -6.43 -16.69 10.60
C LEU A 360 -7.22 -16.19 11.80
N THR A 361 -6.82 -15.08 12.39
CA THR A 361 -7.58 -14.39 13.44
C THR A 361 -7.76 -12.92 13.06
N PHE A 362 -8.98 -12.53 12.71
CA PHE A 362 -9.34 -11.14 12.48
C PHE A 362 -9.42 -10.39 13.80
N MET A 363 -8.80 -9.22 13.89
CA MET A 363 -8.68 -8.48 15.15
C MET A 363 -8.57 -6.98 14.93
N THR A 364 -8.72 -6.22 16.02
CA THR A 364 -8.31 -4.81 16.01
C THR A 364 -6.79 -4.73 15.88
N CYS A 365 -6.28 -3.79 15.07
CA CYS A 365 -4.84 -3.67 14.93
C CYS A 365 -4.19 -3.29 16.28
N PRO A 366 -3.11 -3.98 16.69
CA PRO A 366 -2.39 -3.65 17.91
C PRO A 366 -1.70 -2.29 17.79
N GLY A 367 -1.56 -1.58 18.93
CA GLY A 367 -0.81 -0.32 19.00
C GLY A 367 -1.56 0.94 18.55
N MET A 368 -2.82 0.83 18.11
CA MET A 368 -3.68 1.98 17.80
C MET A 368 -4.83 2.07 18.82
N GLN A 369 -4.56 2.71 19.98
CA GLN A 369 -5.59 3.13 20.95
C GLN A 369 -5.91 4.61 20.79
#